data_AF-A0A6G0RS80-F1
#
_entry.id   AF-A0A6G0RS80-F1
#
_cell.length_a   1.000
_cell.length_b   1.000
_cell.length_c   1.000
_cell.angle_alpha   90.00
_cell.angle_beta   90.00
_cell.angle_gamma   90.00
#
_symmetry.space_group_name_H-M   'P 1'
#
loop_
_entity.id
_entity.type
_entity.pdbx_description
1 polymer ?
#
loop_
_entity_poly.entity_id
_entity_poly.type
_entity_poly.pdbx_seq_one_letter_code
_entity_poly.pdbx_strand_id
1 'polypeptide(L)'
;MVDVDEHENFMREALLEGERALARAEVPVGCVFVYKGEIIARASNRVNELFNATMHAEIVAIESIAATYGDRANEVLAECTLSVLNLHEHSALPNSKVHRGFPCVSGVLKEEAITLLKKFYTSENPRVEDSKKKRKKRGPGSEETELRAAVEKA
;
A
#
# COMPACT_ATOMS: atom_id res chain seq x y z
N MET A 1 22.44 11.23 3.89
CA MET A 1 21.17 11.29 4.63
C MET A 1 20.29 12.21 3.83
N VAL A 2 19.18 11.68 3.32
CA VAL A 2 18.10 12.45 2.66
C VAL A 2 17.44 13.26 3.78
N ASP A 3 17.13 14.53 3.53
CA ASP A 3 16.51 15.39 4.54
C ASP A 3 15.10 14.89 4.88
N VAL A 4 14.59 15.18 6.08
CA VAL A 4 13.25 14.75 6.52
C VAL A 4 12.18 15.29 5.56
N ASP A 5 12.38 16.52 5.08
CA ASP A 5 11.48 17.18 4.12
C ASP A 5 11.47 16.48 2.75
N GLU A 6 12.61 15.94 2.30
CA GLU A 6 12.68 15.16 1.06
C GLU A 6 11.93 13.82 1.19
N HIS A 7 12.06 13.16 2.35
CA HIS A 7 11.32 11.93 2.63
C HIS A 7 9.80 12.14 2.60
N GLU A 8 9.30 13.26 3.12
CA GLU A 8 7.87 13.58 3.04
C GLU A 8 7.40 13.71 1.59
N ASN A 9 8.15 14.42 0.74
CA ASN A 9 7.79 14.61 -0.67
C ASN A 9 7.70 13.27 -1.41
N PHE A 10 8.67 12.38 -1.23
CA PHE A 10 8.63 11.05 -1.83
C PHE A 10 7.52 10.18 -1.24
N MET A 11 7.24 10.31 0.05
CA MET A 11 6.15 9.57 0.69
C MET A 11 4.76 10.03 0.19
N ARG A 12 4.58 11.33 -0.12
CA ARG A 12 3.35 11.82 -0.76
C ARG A 12 3.12 11.18 -2.13
N GLU A 13 4.18 11.04 -2.92
CA GLU A 13 4.10 10.37 -4.22
C GLU A 13 3.73 8.88 -4.07
N ALA A 14 4.26 8.20 -3.07
CA ALA A 14 3.88 6.82 -2.75
C ALA A 14 2.42 6.71 -2.27
N LEU A 15 1.93 7.67 -1.48
CA LEU A 15 0.52 7.71 -1.07
C LEU A 15 -0.42 7.94 -2.26
N LEU A 16 -0.03 8.79 -3.21
CA LEU A 16 -0.78 9.01 -4.45
C LEU A 16 -0.92 7.71 -5.26
N GLU A 17 0.14 6.90 -5.34
CA GLU A 17 0.05 5.56 -5.92
C GLU A 17 -0.88 4.65 -5.12
N GLY A 18 -0.85 4.71 -3.79
CA GLY A 18 -1.80 4.00 -2.92
C GLY A 18 -3.25 4.37 -3.21
N GLU A 19 -3.55 5.65 -3.45
CA GLU A 19 -4.88 6.11 -3.86
C GLU A 19 -5.30 5.54 -5.22
N ARG A 20 -4.36 5.41 -6.17
CA ARG A 20 -4.64 4.75 -7.46
C ARG A 20 -4.95 3.28 -7.28
N ALA A 21 -4.25 2.57 -6.38
CA ALA A 21 -4.61 1.19 -6.03
C ALA A 21 -6.02 1.12 -5.41
N LEU A 22 -6.33 2.03 -4.47
CA LEU A 22 -7.67 2.10 -3.87
C LEU A 22 -8.76 2.24 -4.93
N ALA A 23 -8.57 3.12 -5.91
CA ALA A 23 -9.51 3.34 -7.01
C ALA A 23 -9.73 2.08 -7.87
N ARG A 24 -8.75 1.16 -7.93
CA ARG A 24 -8.84 -0.15 -8.60
C ARG A 24 -9.36 -1.27 -7.70
N ALA A 25 -9.87 -0.93 -6.52
CA ALA A 25 -10.27 -1.88 -5.47
C ALA A 25 -9.13 -2.85 -5.07
N GLU A 26 -7.90 -2.33 -5.02
CA GLU A 26 -6.72 -3.00 -4.49
C GLU A 26 -6.38 -2.51 -3.10
N VAL A 27 -5.62 -3.32 -2.35
CA VAL A 27 -5.01 -2.87 -1.09
C VAL A 27 -4.17 -1.62 -1.39
N PRO A 28 -4.40 -0.49 -0.69
CA PRO A 28 -3.91 0.82 -1.13
C PRO A 28 -2.47 1.06 -0.71
N VAL A 29 -1.57 0.25 -1.26
CA VAL A 29 -0.12 0.36 -1.08
C VAL A 29 0.47 0.91 -2.37
N GLY A 30 1.26 1.96 -2.23
CA GLY A 30 2.07 2.54 -3.29
C GLY A 30 3.55 2.52 -2.92
N CYS A 31 4.39 2.58 -3.94
CA CYS A 31 5.85 2.51 -3.83
C CYS A 31 6.48 3.45 -4.86
N VAL A 32 7.56 4.12 -4.44
CA VAL A 32 8.42 4.90 -5.33
C VAL A 32 9.87 4.49 -5.10
N PHE A 33 10.64 4.43 -6.19
CA PHE A 33 12.08 4.27 -6.13
C PHE A 33 12.75 5.60 -6.46
N VAL A 34 13.64 6.03 -5.59
CA VAL A 34 14.41 7.27 -5.76
C VAL A 34 15.87 6.91 -6.01
N TYR A 35 16.43 7.47 -7.07
CA TYR A 35 17.82 7.33 -7.46
C TYR A 35 18.40 8.72 -7.75
N LYS A 36 19.47 9.09 -7.04
CA LYS A 36 20.11 10.42 -7.17
C LYS A 36 19.14 11.60 -7.01
N GLY A 37 18.21 11.49 -6.07
CA GLY A 37 17.21 12.53 -5.77
C GLY A 37 15.98 12.51 -6.69
N GLU A 38 15.97 11.69 -7.73
CA GLU A 38 14.90 11.63 -8.72
C GLU A 38 14.08 10.34 -8.58
N ILE A 39 12.77 10.43 -8.73
CA ILE A 39 11.91 9.24 -8.77
C ILE A 39 12.07 8.55 -10.12
N ILE A 40 12.61 7.33 -10.10
CA ILE A 40 12.84 6.51 -11.30
C ILE A 40 11.74 5.49 -11.56
N ALA A 41 10.93 5.17 -10.56
CA ALA A 41 9.75 4.32 -10.71
C ALA A 41 8.69 4.66 -9.68
N ARG A 42 7.42 4.51 -10.09
CA ARG A 42 6.23 4.61 -9.25
C ARG A 42 5.35 3.42 -9.53
N ALA A 43 4.78 2.82 -8.50
CA ALA A 43 3.88 1.70 -8.66
C ALA A 43 2.93 1.57 -7.48
N SER A 44 1.86 0.81 -7.69
CA SER A 44 0.88 0.46 -6.67
C SER A 44 0.50 -1.00 -6.78
N ASN A 45 -0.15 -1.53 -5.73
CA ASN A 45 -0.58 -2.92 -5.69
C ASN A 45 -1.49 -3.28 -6.88
N ARG A 46 -1.29 -4.46 -7.48
CA ARG A 46 -2.05 -4.97 -8.64
C ARG A 46 -2.36 -6.48 -8.54
N VAL A 47 -2.38 -7.02 -7.32
CA VAL A 47 -2.54 -8.45 -7.06
C VAL A 47 -3.83 -9.04 -7.65
N ASN A 48 -4.97 -8.39 -7.38
CA ASN A 48 -6.26 -8.83 -7.87
C ASN A 48 -6.45 -8.50 -9.36
N GLU A 49 -5.97 -7.34 -9.80
CA GLU A 49 -6.04 -6.91 -11.20
C GLU A 49 -5.32 -7.88 -12.14
N LEU A 50 -4.15 -8.36 -11.73
CA LEU A 50 -3.30 -9.25 -12.53
C LEU A 50 -3.45 -10.73 -12.15
N PHE A 51 -4.35 -11.05 -11.20
CA PHE A 51 -4.51 -12.41 -10.65
C PHE A 51 -3.18 -13.05 -10.23
N ASN A 52 -2.27 -12.24 -9.72
CA ASN A 52 -0.93 -12.66 -9.35
C ASN A 52 -0.59 -12.15 -7.95
N ALA A 53 -0.47 -13.08 -7.00
CA ALA A 53 -0.18 -12.82 -5.61
C ALA A 53 1.14 -12.04 -5.38
N THR A 54 2.06 -12.04 -6.34
CA THR A 54 3.36 -11.35 -6.21
C THR A 54 3.33 -9.90 -6.66
N MET A 55 2.23 -9.42 -7.27
CA MET A 55 2.13 -8.08 -7.88
C MET A 55 1.89 -6.97 -6.84
N HIS A 56 2.77 -6.96 -5.84
CA HIS A 56 2.88 -5.91 -4.84
C HIS A 56 3.51 -4.66 -5.46
N ALA A 57 3.22 -3.49 -4.88
CA ALA A 57 3.70 -2.21 -5.40
C ALA A 57 5.22 -2.21 -5.65
N GLU A 58 5.98 -2.82 -4.75
CA GLU A 58 7.44 -2.84 -4.80
C GLU A 58 7.96 -3.74 -5.91
N ILE A 59 7.33 -4.90 -6.12
CA ILE A 59 7.67 -5.80 -7.22
C ILE A 59 7.35 -5.16 -8.56
N VAL A 60 6.18 -4.53 -8.68
CA VAL A 60 5.79 -3.82 -9.91
C VAL A 60 6.78 -2.69 -10.23
N ALA A 61 7.25 -1.96 -9.22
CA ALA A 61 8.28 -0.94 -9.44
C ALA A 61 9.64 -1.54 -9.83
N ILE A 62 10.06 -2.65 -9.22
CA ILE A 62 11.31 -3.35 -9.59
C ILE A 62 11.24 -3.85 -11.03
N GLU A 63 10.12 -4.44 -11.46
CA GLU A 63 9.93 -4.88 -12.84
C GLU A 63 10.00 -3.69 -13.82
N SER A 64 9.44 -2.54 -13.45
CA SER A 64 9.55 -1.31 -14.24
C SER A 64 10.99 -0.82 -14.36
N ILE A 65 11.77 -0.88 -13.27
CA ILE A 65 13.20 -0.52 -13.28
C ILE A 65 13.99 -1.50 -14.14
N ALA A 66 13.76 -2.81 -13.99
CA ALA A 66 14.42 -3.84 -14.79
C ALA A 66 14.15 -3.65 -16.29
N ALA A 67 12.90 -3.36 -16.66
CA ALA A 67 12.53 -3.07 -18.04
C ALA A 67 13.19 -1.79 -18.59
N THR A 68 13.39 -0.78 -17.74
CA THR A 68 13.94 0.52 -18.14
C THR A 68 15.48 0.51 -18.25
N TYR A 69 16.16 -0.14 -17.29
CA TYR A 69 17.62 -0.07 -17.15
C TYR A 69 18.34 -1.33 -17.64
N GLY A 70 17.62 -2.42 -17.93
CA GLY A 70 18.21 -3.68 -18.43
C GLY A 70 19.27 -4.22 -17.48
N ASP A 71 20.44 -4.57 -18.01
CA ASP A 71 21.57 -5.12 -17.24
C ASP A 71 22.05 -4.20 -16.10
N ARG A 72 21.80 -2.88 -16.21
CA ARG A 72 22.18 -1.89 -15.20
C ARG A 72 21.22 -1.80 -14.03
N ALA A 73 20.09 -2.51 -14.08
CA ALA A 73 19.06 -2.44 -13.04
C ALA A 73 19.62 -2.79 -11.65
N ASN A 74 20.54 -3.77 -11.57
CA ASN A 74 21.16 -4.16 -10.30
C ASN A 74 21.98 -3.02 -9.67
N GLU A 75 22.74 -2.27 -10.47
CA GLU A 75 23.54 -1.13 -10.01
C GLU A 75 22.63 0.00 -9.52
N VAL A 76 21.56 0.29 -10.28
CA VAL A 76 20.59 1.32 -9.93
C VAL A 76 19.86 0.96 -8.64
N LEU A 77 19.37 -0.28 -8.52
CA LEU A 77 18.65 -0.77 -7.35
C LEU A 77 19.54 -0.77 -6.09
N ALA A 78 20.84 -1.07 -6.23
CA ALA A 78 21.79 -1.06 -5.10
C ALA A 78 21.99 0.32 -4.48
N GLU A 79 21.76 1.39 -5.24
CA GLU A 79 21.87 2.78 -4.81
C GLU A 79 20.51 3.42 -4.47
N CYS A 80 19.40 2.70 -4.68
CA CYS A 80 18.06 3.19 -4.36
C CYS A 80 17.72 3.04 -2.87
N THR A 81 16.82 3.89 -2.39
CA THR A 81 16.30 3.81 -1.02
C THR A 81 14.98 3.02 -1.01
N LEU A 82 15.04 1.69 -0.85
CA LEU A 82 13.86 0.86 -0.59
C LEU A 82 14.20 -0.32 0.32
N SER A 83 13.36 -0.58 1.33
CA SER A 83 13.34 -1.88 2.00
C SER A 83 11.92 -2.26 2.41
N VAL A 84 11.49 -3.46 2.01
CA VAL A 84 10.19 -4.08 2.35
C VAL A 84 10.35 -5.19 3.40
N LEU A 85 11.60 -5.54 3.72
CA LEU A 85 11.92 -6.67 4.60
C LEU A 85 12.71 -6.20 5.82
N ASN A 86 12.64 -6.99 6.90
CA ASN A 86 13.51 -6.87 8.07
C ASN A 86 14.98 -7.25 7.77
N LEU A 87 15.45 -7.00 6.55
CA LEU A 87 16.86 -7.07 6.12
C LEU A 87 17.58 -5.74 6.33
N HIS A 88 16.99 -4.84 7.12
CA HIS A 88 17.59 -3.54 7.41
C HIS A 88 18.70 -3.66 8.47
N GLU A 89 18.67 -4.73 9.27
CA GLU A 89 19.71 -5.01 10.23
C GLU A 89 20.84 -5.82 9.62
N HIS A 90 22.09 -5.44 9.91
CA HIS A 90 23.26 -6.25 9.54
C HIS A 90 23.19 -7.67 10.14
N SER A 91 22.53 -7.83 11.28
CA SER A 91 22.25 -9.11 11.96
C SER A 91 21.18 -9.97 11.30
N ALA A 92 20.39 -9.45 10.35
CA ALA A 92 19.30 -10.21 9.73
C ALA A 92 19.81 -11.43 8.95
N LEU A 93 21.05 -11.36 8.45
CA LEU A 93 21.74 -12.46 7.79
C LEU A 93 23.14 -12.64 8.39
N PRO A 94 23.26 -13.27 9.58
CA PRO A 94 24.50 -13.30 10.35
C PRO A 94 25.64 -14.07 9.65
N ASN A 95 25.30 -14.92 8.66
CA ASN A 95 26.27 -15.69 7.87
C ASN A 95 26.59 -15.07 6.50
N SER A 96 25.96 -13.96 6.13
CA SER A 96 26.21 -13.31 4.83
C SER A 96 27.33 -12.29 4.94
N LYS A 97 28.44 -12.53 4.24
CA LYS A 97 29.54 -11.56 4.13
C LYS A 97 29.22 -10.37 3.22
N VAL A 98 28.09 -10.42 2.51
CA VAL A 98 27.68 -9.44 1.48
C VAL A 98 26.63 -8.48 2.03
N HIS A 99 25.82 -8.92 3.00
CA HIS A 99 24.71 -8.14 3.51
C HIS A 99 25.17 -7.07 4.51
N ARG A 100 25.03 -5.79 4.15
CA ARG A 100 25.40 -4.67 5.05
C ARG A 100 24.22 -4.05 5.80
N GLY A 101 23.01 -4.57 5.61
CA GLY A 101 21.78 -3.90 6.03
C GLY A 101 21.50 -2.65 5.18
N PHE A 102 20.24 -2.20 5.19
CA PHE A 102 19.82 -0.95 4.56
C PHE A 102 19.25 -0.04 5.65
N PRO A 103 19.56 1.27 5.68
CA PRO A 103 18.93 2.17 6.63
C PRO A 103 17.42 2.25 6.35
N CYS A 104 16.61 2.04 7.38
CA CYS A 104 15.16 2.15 7.30
C CYS A 104 14.68 3.35 8.12
N VAL A 105 13.87 4.20 7.51
CA VAL A 105 13.16 5.29 8.17
C VAL A 105 11.68 4.93 8.19
N SER A 106 11.03 5.06 9.35
CA SER A 106 9.61 4.76 9.52
C SER A 106 8.87 5.97 10.12
N GLY A 107 7.54 5.98 9.98
CA GLY A 107 6.68 7.01 10.58
C GLY A 107 6.42 8.24 9.72
N VAL A 108 7.05 8.37 8.55
CA VAL A 108 6.81 9.43 7.57
C VAL A 108 5.36 9.35 7.08
N LEU A 109 4.59 10.43 7.26
CA LEU A 109 3.15 10.54 6.89
C LEU A 109 2.28 9.36 7.37
N LYS A 110 2.61 8.76 8.53
CA LYS A 110 1.93 7.56 9.04
C LYS A 110 0.42 7.70 9.17
N GLU A 111 -0.08 8.87 9.57
CA GLU A 111 -1.53 9.09 9.79
C GLU A 111 -2.31 9.08 8.48
N GLU A 112 -1.71 9.63 7.42
CA GLU A 112 -2.27 9.64 6.07
C GLU A 112 -2.30 8.20 5.50
N ALA A 113 -1.20 7.46 5.66
CA ALA A 113 -1.12 6.05 5.29
C ALA A 113 -2.17 5.18 6.02
N ILE A 114 -2.30 5.35 7.34
CA ILE A 114 -3.30 4.65 8.16
C ILE A 114 -4.71 5.01 7.69
N THR A 115 -4.96 6.29 7.42
CA THR A 115 -6.27 6.77 6.94
C THR A 115 -6.64 6.13 5.61
N LEU A 116 -5.68 6.07 4.68
CA LEU A 116 -5.88 5.44 3.39
C LEU A 116 -6.21 3.94 3.51
N LEU A 117 -5.48 3.22 4.37
CA LEU A 117 -5.76 1.82 4.64
C LEU A 117 -7.12 1.60 5.32
N LYS A 118 -7.49 2.47 6.28
CA LYS A 118 -8.81 2.46 6.91
C LYS A 118 -9.92 2.61 5.86
N LYS A 119 -9.77 3.55 4.91
CA LYS A 119 -10.74 3.74 3.81
C LYS A 119 -10.98 2.43 3.05
N PHE A 120 -9.93 1.66 2.74
CA PHE A 120 -10.06 0.37 2.07
C PHE A 120 -10.89 -0.63 2.87
N TYR A 121 -10.60 -0.81 4.17
CA TYR A 121 -11.29 -1.80 4.99
C TYR A 121 -12.70 -1.38 5.44
N THR A 122 -13.00 -0.08 5.43
CA THR A 122 -14.37 0.42 5.68
C THR A 122 -15.22 0.43 4.43
N SER A 123 -14.61 0.42 3.24
CA SER A 123 -15.33 0.38 1.97
C SER A 123 -15.87 -1.02 1.71
N GLU A 124 -17.06 -1.11 1.10
CA GLU A 124 -17.57 -2.40 0.63
C GLU A 124 -16.69 -2.87 -0.53
N ASN A 125 -16.23 -4.12 -0.48
CA ASN A 125 -15.46 -4.70 -1.57
C ASN A 125 -16.42 -5.02 -2.74
N PRO A 126 -16.36 -4.31 -3.87
CA PRO A 126 -17.28 -4.50 -4.99
C PRO A 126 -17.11 -5.87 -5.68
N ARG A 127 -16.01 -6.58 -5.43
CA ARG A 127 -15.73 -7.92 -5.97
C ARG A 127 -16.28 -9.06 -5.11
N VAL A 128 -16.88 -8.77 -3.95
CA VAL A 128 -17.52 -9.81 -3.13
C VAL A 128 -18.86 -10.19 -3.77
N GLU A 129 -18.99 -11.47 -4.15
CA GLU A 129 -20.27 -12.01 -4.60
C GLU A 129 -21.37 -11.77 -3.57
N ASP A 130 -22.57 -11.45 -4.05
CA ASP A 130 -23.72 -11.09 -3.21
C ASP A 130 -24.05 -12.14 -2.15
N SER A 131 -23.73 -13.41 -2.42
CA SER A 131 -23.89 -14.55 -1.51
C SER A 131 -23.06 -14.47 -0.23
N LYS A 132 -21.98 -13.67 -0.21
CA LYS A 132 -21.04 -13.54 0.92
C LYS A 132 -21.04 -12.14 1.55
N LYS A 133 -21.85 -11.21 1.04
CA LYS A 133 -22.05 -9.91 1.69
C LYS A 133 -22.71 -10.14 3.06
N LYS A 134 -22.09 -9.63 4.13
CA LYS A 134 -22.66 -9.71 5.49
C LYS A 134 -24.07 -9.10 5.45
N ARG A 135 -25.11 -9.90 5.73
CA ARG A 135 -26.44 -9.35 6.05
C ARG A 135 -26.25 -8.41 7.24
N LYS A 136 -26.56 -7.12 7.03
CA LYS A 136 -26.68 -6.15 8.12
C LYS A 136 -27.68 -6.74 9.11
N LYS A 137 -27.22 -7.20 10.29
CA LYS A 137 -28.15 -7.60 11.36
C LYS A 137 -28.96 -6.34 11.67
N ARG A 138 -30.24 -6.31 11.30
CA ARG A 138 -31.18 -5.30 11.84
C ARG A 138 -31.10 -5.46 13.36
N GLY A 139 -30.58 -4.44 14.03
CA GLY A 139 -30.55 -4.44 15.49
C GLY A 139 -31.98 -4.45 16.03
N PRO A 140 -32.23 -5.07 17.19
CA PRO A 140 -33.58 -5.27 17.72
C PRO A 140 -34.37 -3.98 18.02
N GLY A 141 -33.77 -2.78 17.88
CA GLY A 141 -34.44 -1.49 18.09
C GLY A 141 -35.05 -0.84 16.84
N SER A 142 -34.78 -1.33 15.63
CA SER A 142 -35.29 -0.67 14.41
C SER A 142 -36.76 -0.99 14.12
N GLU A 143 -37.24 -2.18 14.49
CA GLU A 143 -38.64 -2.58 14.24
C GLU A 143 -39.62 -1.95 15.24
N GLU A 144 -39.22 -1.74 16.49
CA GLU A 144 -40.09 -1.14 17.51
C GLU A 144 -40.31 0.37 17.27
N THR A 145 -39.30 1.04 16.70
CA THR A 145 -39.39 2.46 16.33
C THR A 145 -40.24 2.66 15.06
N GLU A 146 -40.16 1.74 14.09
CA GLU A 146 -41.01 1.74 12.88
C GLU A 146 -42.48 1.43 13.21
N LEU A 147 -42.75 0.47 14.13
CA LEU A 147 -44.12 0.16 14.56
C LEU A 147 -44.76 1.33 15.32
N ARG A 148 -44.04 2.00 16.22
CA ARG A 148 -44.56 3.17 16.96
C ARG A 148 -44.91 4.34 16.01
N ALA A 149 -44.07 4.60 15.02
CA ALA A 149 -44.33 5.65 14.04
C ALA A 149 -45.52 5.35 13.10
N ALA A 150 -45.86 4.08 12.88
CA ALA A 150 -47.02 3.68 12.09
C ALA A 150 -48.33 3.78 12.88
N VAL A 151 -48.31 3.51 14.19
CA VAL A 151 -49.49 3.61 15.07
C VAL A 151 -49.86 5.07 15.35
N GLU A 152 -48.88 5.98 15.43
CA GLU A 152 -49.14 7.40 15.68
C GLU A 152 -49.67 8.17 14.45
N LYS A 153 -49.65 7.54 13.27
CA LYS A 153 -50.18 8.09 12.01
C LYS A 153 -51.55 7.52 11.60
N ALA A 154 -52.13 6.62 12.38
CA ALA A 154 -53.47 6.04 12.16
C ALA A 154 -54.47 6.67 13.13
#